data_AF-A0A353R1Y6-F1
#
_entry.id   AF-A0A353R1Y6-F1
#
_cell.length_a   1.000
_cell.length_b   1.000
_cell.length_c   1.000
_cell.angle_alpha   90.00
_cell.angle_beta   90.00
_cell.angle_gamma   90.00
#
_symmetry.space_group_name_H-M   'P 1'
#
loop_
_entity.id
_entity.type
_entity.pdbx_description
1 polymer ?
#
loop_
_entity_poly.entity_id
_entity_poly.type
_entity_poly.pdbx_seq_one_letter_code
_entity_poly.pdbx_strand_id
1 'polypeptide(L)' 'KRFMRQGVQPPSDPLGFNRPEPTLRWVAKQVRAGVVECAANPRARSATLRVVEKLG' A
#
# COMPACT_ATOMS: atom_id res chain seq x y z
N LYS A 1 -0.92 -28.17 23.97
CA LYS A 1 -0.33 -28.03 22.60
C LYS A 1 0.43 -26.69 22.50
N ARG A 2 1.60 -26.56 23.15
CA ARG A 2 2.42 -25.32 23.16
C ARG A 2 3.71 -25.43 22.31
N PHE A 3 3.98 -26.60 21.74
CA PHE A 3 5.23 -26.92 21.04
C PHE A 3 5.37 -26.26 19.66
N MET A 4 4.27 -25.87 18.99
CA MET A 4 4.33 -25.22 17.66
C MET A 4 4.71 -23.73 17.71
N ARG A 5 4.76 -23.11 18.89
CA ARG A 5 4.97 -21.65 19.03
C ARG A 5 6.44 -21.23 19.20
N GLN A 6 7.35 -22.16 19.48
CA GLN A 6 8.76 -21.83 19.77
C GLN A 6 9.63 -21.61 18.52
N GLY A 7 9.17 -22.02 17.33
CA GLY A 7 9.97 -21.94 16.10
C GLY A 7 9.65 -20.77 15.17
N VAL A 8 8.74 -19.86 15.55
CA VAL A 8 8.25 -18.79 14.66
C VAL A 8 8.63 -17.41 15.21
N GLN A 9 9.92 -17.20 15.45
CA GLN A 9 10.50 -15.86 15.46
C GLN A 9 11.31 -15.70 14.17
N PRO A 10 10.71 -15.26 13.06
CA PRO A 10 11.50 -14.87 11.90
C PRO A 10 12.45 -13.74 12.30
N PRO A 11 13.69 -13.72 11.78
CA PRO A 11 14.59 -12.59 11.98
C PRO A 11 13.89 -11.30 11.51
N SER A 12 14.12 -10.19 12.21
CA SER A 12 13.66 -8.87 11.75
C SER A 12 14.22 -8.59 10.36
N ASP A 13 13.35 -8.08 9.49
CA ASP A 13 13.56 -7.76 8.07
C ASP A 13 14.81 -8.42 7.42
N PRO A 14 14.66 -9.52 6.66
CA PRO A 14 15.79 -10.24 6.06
C PRO A 14 16.59 -9.41 5.05
N LEU A 15 16.09 -8.24 4.66
CA LEU A 15 16.71 -7.34 3.70
C LEU A 15 17.35 -6.10 4.35
N GLY A 16 17.23 -5.94 5.68
CA GLY A 16 17.90 -4.89 6.44
C GLY A 16 17.59 -3.47 5.97
N PHE A 17 16.35 -3.20 5.53
CA PHE A 17 15.95 -1.88 5.06
C PHE A 17 15.84 -0.89 6.23
N ASN A 18 16.97 -0.41 6.73
CA ASN A 18 17.03 0.81 7.55
C ASN A 18 17.19 2.03 6.62
N ARG A 19 16.25 2.20 5.68
CA ARG A 19 16.18 3.41 4.86
C ARG A 19 15.25 4.39 5.54
N PRO A 20 15.61 5.68 5.66
CA PRO A 20 14.67 6.68 6.13
C PRO A 20 13.44 6.68 5.22
N GLU A 21 12.25 6.76 5.81
CA GLU A 21 11.04 6.90 5.03
C GLU A 21 11.17 8.12 4.12
N PRO A 22 10.83 8.00 2.83
CA PRO A 22 10.86 9.14 1.93
C PRO A 22 9.88 10.19 2.43
N THR A 23 10.29 11.45 2.43
CA THR A 23 9.37 12.55 2.71
C THR A 23 8.38 12.65 1.56
N LEU A 24 7.08 12.49 1.83
CA LEU A 24 6.03 12.50 0.81
C LEU A 24 5.00 13.60 1.12
N ARG A 25 4.57 14.33 0.09
CA ARG A 25 3.39 15.23 0.16
C ARG A 25 2.24 14.63 -0.64
N TRP A 26 1.04 14.62 -0.06
CA TRP A 26 -0.16 14.17 -0.75
C TRP A 26 -0.58 15.17 -1.83
N VAL A 27 -0.65 14.70 -3.08
CA VAL A 27 -1.25 15.45 -4.19
C VAL A 27 -2.74 15.11 -4.29
N ALA A 28 -3.08 13.82 -4.17
CA ALA A 28 -4.46 13.35 -4.12
C ALA A 28 -4.59 12.13 -3.19
N LYS A 29 -5.41 12.27 -2.14
CA LYS A 29 -5.60 11.21 -1.13
C LYS A 29 -6.43 10.03 -1.64
N GLN A 30 -7.44 10.30 -2.48
CA GLN A 30 -8.29 9.28 -3.06
C GLN A 30 -8.98 9.84 -4.31
N VAL A 31 -8.71 9.21 -5.46
CA VAL A 31 -9.43 9.42 -6.72
C VAL A 31 -10.16 8.12 -7.06
N ARG A 32 -11.44 8.23 -7.40
CA ARG A 32 -12.33 7.11 -7.72
C ARG A 32 -12.77 7.21 -9.18
N ALA A 33 -13.02 6.07 -9.79
CA ALA A 33 -13.64 6.01 -11.11
C ALA A 33 -15.04 6.64 -11.07
N GLY A 34 -15.37 7.39 -12.13
CA GLY A 34 -16.69 8.00 -12.29
C GLY A 34 -17.75 6.97 -12.68
N VAL A 35 -19.02 7.39 -12.67
CA VAL A 35 -20.16 6.50 -12.99
C VAL A 35 -20.07 5.95 -14.42
N VAL A 36 -19.69 6.81 -15.38
CA VAL A 36 -19.51 6.45 -16.80
C VAL A 36 -18.40 5.42 -16.97
N GLU A 37 -17.27 5.62 -16.29
CA GLU A 37 -16.14 4.71 -16.33
C GLU A 37 -16.48 3.36 -15.69
N CYS A 38 -17.21 3.36 -14.58
CA CYS A 38 -17.66 2.12 -13.92
C CYS A 38 -18.64 1.33 -14.80
N ALA A 39 -19.48 2.01 -15.57
CA ALA A 39 -20.42 1.36 -16.51
C ALA A 39 -19.68 0.71 -17.69
N ALA A 40 -18.66 1.39 -18.23
CA ALA A 40 -17.84 0.87 -19.33
C ALA A 40 -16.83 -0.21 -18.87
N ASN A 41 -16.33 -0.09 -17.63
CA ASN A 41 -15.38 -1.03 -17.03
C ASN A 41 -15.83 -1.41 -15.60
N PRO A 42 -16.63 -2.48 -15.43
CA PRO A 42 -17.10 -2.92 -14.13
C PRO A 42 -15.99 -3.23 -13.11
N ARG A 43 -14.77 -3.57 -13.58
CA ARG A 43 -13.62 -3.82 -12.69
C ARG A 43 -13.09 -2.53 -12.04
N ALA A 44 -13.42 -1.36 -12.56
CA ALA A 44 -12.99 -0.07 -12.00
C ALA A 44 -13.78 0.35 -10.73
N ARG A 45 -14.91 -0.31 -10.42
CA ARG A 45 -15.81 0.09 -9.31
C ARG A 45 -15.12 0.22 -7.94
N SER A 46 -14.13 -0.62 -7.67
CA SER A 46 -13.38 -0.61 -6.40
C SER A 46 -12.02 0.09 -6.49
N ALA A 47 -11.63 0.56 -7.68
CA ALA A 47 -10.33 1.19 -7.89
C ALA A 47 -10.17 2.45 -7.03
N THR A 48 -8.97 2.62 -6.48
CA THR A 48 -8.58 3.80 -5.69
C THR A 48 -7.23 4.26 -6.18
N LEU A 49 -7.16 5.41 -6.84
CA LEU A 49 -5.89 6.05 -7.17
C LEU A 49 -5.47 6.97 -6.02
N ARG A 50 -4.21 6.87 -5.63
CA ARG A 50 -3.57 7.66 -4.59
C ARG A 50 -2.30 8.27 -5.17
N VAL A 51 -2.14 9.58 -5.05
CA VAL A 51 -1.02 10.30 -5.66
C VAL A 51 -0.29 11.07 -4.56
N VAL A 52 1.01 10.82 -4.51
CA VAL A 52 1.96 11.50 -3.64
C VAL A 52 3.11 12.02 -4.51
N GLU A 53 3.70 13.12 -4.11
CA GLU A 53 4.96 13.59 -4.64
C GLU A 53 6.06 13.37 -3.61
N LYS A 54 7.27 13.07 -4.09
CA LYS A 54 8.46 12.96 -3.25
C LYS A 54 8.99 14.36 -2.95
N LEU A 55 9.11 14.69 -1.67
CA LEU A 55 9.85 15.85 -1.21
C LEU A 55 11.33 15.45 -1.05
N GLY A 56 12.22 16.39 -1.38
CA GLY A 56 13.68 16.20 -1.36
C GLY A 56 14.19 15.52 -0.10
#